data_AF-A0A0Q0B9J1-F1
#
_entry.id   AF-A0A0Q0B9J1-F1
#
_cell.length_a   1.000
_cell.length_b   1.000
_cell.length_c   1.000
_cell.angle_alpha   90.00
_cell.angle_beta   90.00
_cell.angle_gamma   90.00
#
_symmetry.space_group_name_H-M   'P 1'
#
loop_
_entity.id
_entity.type
_entity.pdbx_description
1 polymer ?
#
loop_
_entity_poly.entity_id
_entity_poly.type
_entity_poly.pdbx_seq_one_letter_code
_entity_poly.pdbx_strand_id
1 'polypeptide(L)'
;MGSRSAGMQPFTAEAFAEYLRCLHIPGSARGICEDYRASAGIDLEHDRADIAAGNQLTLPLLGLWGAEGTVGRCFDPLKEWQQVATDVRGKALPSGHYIAEEVPELLLEEVLGFFAERV
;
A
#
# COMPACT_ATOMS: atom_id res chain seq x y z
N MET A 1 0.88 11.61 -4.41
CA MET A 1 1.79 10.62 -5.06
C MET A 1 3.08 10.62 -4.29
N GLY A 2 3.42 9.50 -3.62
CA GLY A 2 4.67 9.35 -2.89
C GLY A 2 5.88 9.68 -3.76
N SER A 3 7.00 10.03 -3.13
CA SER A 3 8.24 10.32 -3.87
C SER A 3 8.54 9.18 -4.84
N ARG A 4 8.57 9.48 -6.13
CA ARG A 4 9.02 8.55 -7.17
C ARG A 4 10.53 8.49 -7.11
N SER A 5 11.12 7.80 -6.13
CA SER A 5 12.58 7.77 -5.98
C SER A 5 13.26 7.25 -7.25
N ALA A 6 12.64 6.29 -7.94
CA ALA A 6 13.06 5.79 -9.26
C ALA A 6 12.48 6.56 -10.47
N GLY A 7 11.74 7.65 -10.27
CA GLY A 7 11.10 8.40 -11.36
C GLY A 7 10.04 7.57 -12.12
N MET A 8 10.09 7.61 -13.45
CA MET A 8 9.22 6.80 -14.32
C MET A 8 9.93 5.56 -14.90
N GLN A 9 11.22 5.36 -14.59
CA GLN A 9 12.03 4.26 -15.12
C GLN A 9 11.44 2.86 -14.86
N PRO A 10 10.78 2.56 -13.71
CA PRO A 10 10.25 1.23 -13.45
C PRO A 10 9.08 0.84 -14.37
N PHE A 11 8.38 1.81 -14.95
CA PHE A 11 7.20 1.54 -15.76
C PHE A 11 7.58 1.28 -17.21
N THR A 12 7.15 0.14 -17.74
CA THR A 12 7.21 -0.10 -19.18
C THR A 12 6.29 0.87 -19.93
N ALA A 13 6.55 1.07 -21.22
CA ALA A 13 5.71 1.93 -22.05
C ALA A 13 4.27 1.39 -22.12
N GLU A 14 4.11 0.07 -22.16
CA GLU A 14 2.82 -0.62 -22.18
C GLU A 14 2.05 -0.42 -20.87
N ALA A 15 2.70 -0.61 -19.72
CA ALA A 15 2.08 -0.39 -18.41
C ALA A 15 1.66 1.07 -18.24
N PHE A 16 2.55 2.01 -18.61
CA PHE A 16 2.24 3.43 -18.53
C PHE A 16 1.10 3.86 -19.45
N ALA A 17 1.07 3.34 -20.68
CA ALA A 17 -0.03 3.57 -21.61
C ALA A 17 -1.37 3.06 -21.07
N GLU A 18 -1.38 1.94 -20.36
CA GLU A 18 -2.60 1.39 -19.76
C GLU A 18 -3.09 2.25 -18.58
N TYR A 19 -2.20 2.71 -17.69
CA TYR A 19 -2.56 3.67 -16.64
C TYR A 19 -3.17 4.94 -17.26
N LEU A 20 -2.57 5.48 -18.33
CA LEU A 20 -3.11 6.65 -19.04
C LEU A 20 -4.46 6.35 -19.67
N ARG A 21 -4.63 5.21 -20.35
CA ARG A 21 -5.90 4.83 -20.99
C ARG A 21 -7.04 4.83 -19.97
N CYS A 22 -6.83 4.24 -18.80
CA CYS A 22 -7.81 4.19 -17.72
C CYS A 22 -8.11 5.58 -17.12
N LEU A 23 -7.08 6.43 -16.94
CA LEU A 23 -7.26 7.80 -16.46
C LEU A 23 -8.07 8.69 -17.42
N HIS A 24 -8.02 8.41 -18.73
CA HIS A 24 -8.80 9.13 -19.74
C HIS A 24 -10.28 8.71 -19.81
N ILE A 25 -10.69 7.62 -19.14
CA ILE A 25 -12.10 7.21 -19.12
C ILE A 25 -12.93 8.29 -18.40
N PRO A 26 -14.03 8.78 -19.00
CA PRO A 26 -14.88 9.77 -18.35
C PRO A 26 -15.37 9.30 -16.98
N GLY A 27 -15.13 10.13 -15.96
CA GLY A 27 -15.46 9.80 -14.58
C GLY A 27 -14.30 9.24 -13.76
N SER A 28 -13.21 8.75 -14.35
CA SER A 28 -12.06 8.24 -13.61
C SER A 28 -11.44 9.28 -12.67
N ALA A 29 -11.19 10.49 -13.18
CA ALA A 29 -10.65 11.58 -12.37
C ALA A 29 -11.60 11.95 -11.21
N ARG A 30 -12.92 11.96 -11.46
CA ARG A 30 -13.92 12.18 -10.41
C ARG A 30 -13.88 11.06 -9.38
N GLY A 31 -13.85 9.80 -9.81
CA GLY A 31 -13.76 8.63 -8.93
C GLY A 31 -12.55 8.71 -8.00
N ILE A 32 -11.37 9.01 -8.54
CA ILE A 32 -10.15 9.21 -7.74
C ILE A 32 -10.33 10.36 -6.75
N CYS A 33 -10.89 11.50 -7.17
CA CYS A 33 -11.14 12.61 -6.25
C CYS A 33 -12.18 12.27 -5.18
N GLU A 34 -13.19 11.46 -5.46
CA GLU A 34 -14.17 11.02 -4.46
C GLU A 34 -13.56 10.01 -3.48
N ASP A 35 -12.68 9.11 -3.92
CA ASP A 35 -11.88 8.22 -3.07
C ASP A 35 -11.03 9.02 -2.05
N TYR A 36 -10.31 10.05 -2.52
CA TYR A 36 -9.58 10.95 -1.62
C TYR A 36 -10.49 11.77 -0.68
N ARG A 37 -11.72 12.08 -1.07
CA ARG A 37 -12.69 12.75 -0.17
C ARG A 37 -13.24 11.79 0.88
N ALA A 38 -13.49 10.54 0.50
CA ALA A 38 -13.93 9.50 1.42
C ALA A 38 -12.86 9.20 2.48
N SER A 39 -11.59 9.06 2.08
CA SER A 39 -10.48 8.80 3.00
C SER A 39 -10.18 9.96 3.96
N ALA A 40 -10.55 11.19 3.61
CA ALA A 40 -10.50 12.36 4.49
C ALA A 40 -11.83 12.65 5.21
N GLY A 41 -12.82 11.76 5.09
CA GLY A 41 -14.20 11.94 5.56
C GLY A 41 -14.77 10.65 6.15
N ILE A 42 -15.68 10.01 5.43
CA ILE A 42 -16.48 8.87 5.92
C ILE A 42 -15.62 7.68 6.37
N ASP A 43 -14.48 7.42 5.73
CA ASP A 43 -13.61 6.31 6.12
C ASP A 43 -13.07 6.49 7.55
N LEU A 44 -12.77 7.74 7.94
CA LEU A 44 -12.36 8.05 9.31
C LEU A 44 -13.48 7.85 10.34
N GLU A 45 -14.75 7.97 9.93
CA GLU A 45 -15.89 7.64 10.81
C GLU A 45 -15.98 6.13 11.03
N HIS A 46 -15.82 5.34 9.96
CA HIS A 46 -15.80 3.89 10.03
C HIS A 46 -14.62 3.36 10.86
N ASP A 47 -13.40 3.84 10.59
CA ASP A 47 -12.19 3.42 11.31
C ASP A 47 -12.31 3.71 12.82
N ARG A 48 -12.82 4.90 13.19
CA ARG A 48 -13.04 5.26 14.60
C ARG A 48 -14.09 4.37 15.26
N ALA A 49 -15.13 3.98 14.53
CA ALA A 49 -16.16 3.09 15.06
C ALA A 49 -15.59 1.70 15.37
N ASP A 50 -14.78 1.14 14.47
CA ASP A 50 -14.12 -0.15 14.69
C ASP A 50 -13.10 -0.10 15.82
N ILE A 51 -12.29 0.97 15.90
CA ILE A 51 -11.35 1.19 17.01
C ILE A 51 -12.12 1.28 18.34
N ALA A 52 -13.23 2.02 18.39
CA ALA A 52 -14.05 2.14 19.60
C ALA A 52 -14.73 0.82 19.99
N ALA A 53 -15.06 -0.02 19.01
CA ALA A 53 -15.56 -1.38 19.23
C ALA A 53 -14.47 -2.37 19.68
N GLY A 54 -13.19 -1.98 19.61
CA GLY A 54 -12.05 -2.84 19.91
C GLY A 54 -11.80 -3.89 18.83
N ASN A 55 -12.31 -3.69 17.62
CA ASN A 55 -12.09 -4.60 16.50
C ASN A 55 -10.62 -4.55 16.06
N GLN A 56 -10.05 -5.73 15.79
CA GLN A 56 -8.68 -5.88 15.32
C GLN A 56 -8.60 -6.97 14.25
N LEU A 57 -7.64 -6.82 13.34
CA LEU A 57 -7.29 -7.89 12.40
C LEU A 57 -6.56 -9.01 13.16
N THR A 58 -7.21 -10.16 13.28
CA THR A 58 -6.66 -11.33 14.00
C THR A 58 -5.91 -12.32 13.13
N LEU A 59 -5.92 -12.10 11.81
CA LEU A 59 -5.19 -12.91 10.83
C LEU A 59 -3.75 -12.42 10.67
N PRO A 60 -2.80 -13.28 10.25
CA PRO A 60 -1.43 -12.85 9.95
C PRO A 60 -1.41 -11.73 8.90
N LEU A 61 -0.69 -10.64 9.17
CA LEU A 61 -0.57 -9.48 8.29
C LEU A 61 0.89 -9.26 7.90
N LEU A 62 1.14 -9.18 6.58
CA LEU A 62 2.45 -8.80 6.02
C LEU A 62 2.41 -7.35 5.52
N GLY A 63 3.18 -6.47 6.15
CA GLY A 63 3.40 -5.09 5.71
C GLY A 63 4.71 -4.93 4.95
N LEU A 64 4.66 -4.65 3.65
CA LEU A 64 5.83 -4.32 2.83
C LEU A 64 5.78 -2.86 2.39
N TRP A 65 6.91 -2.16 2.49
CA TRP A 65 7.02 -0.77 2.05
C TRP A 65 8.38 -0.50 1.40
N GLY A 66 8.49 0.53 0.58
CA GLY A 66 9.78 0.94 0.04
C GLY A 66 10.65 1.62 1.09
N ALA A 67 11.90 1.17 1.20
CA ALA A 67 12.93 1.79 2.04
C ALA A 67 13.19 3.26 1.67
N GLU A 68 13.00 3.61 0.38
CA GLU A 68 13.12 4.97 -0.13
C GLU A 68 11.76 5.68 -0.25
N GLY A 69 10.71 5.10 0.32
CA GLY A 69 9.36 5.66 0.32
C GLY A 69 9.13 6.66 1.44
N THR A 70 8.11 7.51 1.29
CA THR A 70 7.71 8.46 2.34
C THR A 70 7.22 7.75 3.61
N VAL A 71 6.55 6.60 3.46
CA VAL A 71 5.99 5.84 4.58
C VAL A 71 7.07 5.46 5.60
N GLY A 72 8.14 4.78 5.16
CA GLY A 72 9.24 4.38 6.04
C GLY A 72 10.11 5.52 6.56
N ARG A 73 10.04 6.71 5.94
CA ARG A 73 10.74 7.92 6.42
C ARG A 73 9.97 8.70 7.46
N CYS A 74 8.64 8.69 7.38
CA CYS A 74 7.77 9.52 8.22
C CYS A 74 7.15 8.75 9.39
N PHE A 75 7.10 7.42 9.30
CA PHE A 75 6.39 6.56 10.26
C PHE A 75 7.22 5.32 10.60
N ASP A 76 6.79 4.60 11.63
CA ASP A 76 7.21 3.23 11.93
C ASP A 76 6.09 2.28 11.49
N PRO A 77 6.12 1.75 10.24
CA PRO A 77 4.92 1.15 9.64
C PRO A 77 4.41 -0.07 10.41
N LEU A 78 5.31 -0.87 11.00
CA LEU A 78 4.89 -2.04 11.78
C LEU A 78 4.19 -1.61 13.08
N LYS A 79 4.65 -0.55 13.75
CA LYS A 79 3.98 -0.02 14.94
C LYS A 79 2.62 0.58 14.63
N GLU A 80 2.46 1.23 13.48
CA GLU A 80 1.15 1.72 13.06
C GLU A 80 0.15 0.58 12.86
N TRP A 81 0.55 -0.49 12.17
CA TRP A 81 -0.30 -1.66 11.98
C TRP A 81 -0.60 -2.42 13.28
N GLN A 82 0.37 -2.50 14.21
CA GLN A 82 0.18 -3.15 15.52
C GLN A 82 -0.87 -2.48 16.42
N GLN A 83 -1.32 -1.26 16.09
CA GLN A 83 -2.42 -0.61 16.81
C GLN A 83 -3.79 -1.22 16.45
N VAL A 84 -3.90 -1.90 15.31
CA VAL A 84 -5.18 -2.40 14.76
C VAL A 84 -5.13 -3.87 14.32
N ALA A 85 -4.01 -4.57 14.55
CA ALA A 85 -3.81 -5.96 14.16
C ALA A 85 -2.94 -6.71 15.18
N THR A 86 -3.22 -8.01 15.37
CA THR A 86 -2.58 -8.81 16.43
C THR A 86 -1.35 -9.60 15.99
N ASP A 87 -1.22 -9.89 14.69
CA ASP A 87 -0.08 -10.62 14.13
C ASP A 87 0.47 -9.84 12.93
N VAL A 88 1.48 -9.02 13.19
CA VAL A 88 2.06 -8.09 12.22
C VAL A 88 3.52 -8.42 12.02
N ARG A 89 3.89 -8.67 10.77
CA ARG A 89 5.25 -8.86 10.30
C ARG A 89 5.46 -8.09 9.01
N GLY A 90 6.72 -7.88 8.65
CA GLY A 90 7.02 -7.13 7.45
C GLY A 90 8.38 -6.47 7.49
N LYS A 91 8.74 -5.81 6.39
CA LYS A 91 10.01 -5.11 6.25
C LYS A 91 9.97 -4.11 5.09
N ALA A 92 10.93 -3.21 5.12
CA ALA A 92 11.24 -2.38 3.98
C ALA A 92 11.90 -3.22 2.86
N LEU A 93 11.54 -2.94 1.61
CA LEU A 93 12.20 -3.46 0.40
C LEU A 93 13.01 -2.35 -0.27
N PRO A 94 14.11 -2.66 -1.01
CA PRO A 94 14.99 -1.67 -1.61
C PRO A 94 14.35 -1.01 -2.84
N SER A 95 13.32 -0.20 -2.61
CA SER A 95 12.49 0.45 -3.63
C SER A 95 11.87 1.75 -3.08
N GLY A 96 11.28 2.52 -3.98
CA GLY A 96 10.35 3.61 -3.69
C GLY A 96 8.93 3.12 -3.43
N HIS A 97 7.94 3.80 -4.01
CA HIS A 97 6.53 3.48 -3.74
C HIS A 97 6.00 2.30 -4.55
N TYR A 98 6.54 2.04 -5.73
CA TYR A 98 5.98 1.08 -6.69
C TYR A 98 6.74 -0.24 -6.64
N ILE A 99 6.71 -0.90 -5.49
CA ILE A 99 7.48 -2.13 -5.21
C ILE A 99 7.31 -3.19 -6.32
N ALA A 100 6.08 -3.38 -6.82
CA ALA A 100 5.79 -4.36 -7.87
C ALA A 100 6.42 -4.03 -9.23
N GLU A 101 6.69 -2.76 -9.52
CA GLU A 101 7.38 -2.32 -10.74
C GLU A 101 8.89 -2.23 -10.50
N GLU A 102 9.32 -1.89 -9.29
CA GLU A 102 10.72 -1.61 -8.94
C GLU A 102 11.53 -2.86 -8.56
N VAL A 103 10.95 -3.76 -7.76
CA VAL A 103 11.60 -4.98 -7.25
C VAL A 103 10.64 -6.18 -7.26
N PRO A 104 10.04 -6.53 -8.42
CA PRO A 104 9.00 -7.56 -8.51
C PRO A 104 9.43 -8.93 -7.97
N GLU A 105 10.67 -9.34 -8.19
CA GLU A 105 11.17 -10.65 -7.76
C GLU A 105 11.24 -10.75 -6.24
N LEU A 106 11.72 -9.69 -5.57
CA LEU A 106 11.77 -9.63 -4.11
C LEU A 106 10.35 -9.56 -3.53
N LEU A 107 9.45 -8.77 -4.13
CA LEU A 107 8.05 -8.75 -3.70
C LEU A 107 7.43 -10.15 -3.77
N LEU A 108 7.66 -10.87 -4.88
CA LEU A 108 7.12 -12.20 -5.09
C LEU A 108 7.69 -13.21 -4.08
N GLU A 109 8.99 -13.15 -3.81
CA GLU A 109 9.64 -13.99 -2.79
C GLU A 109 8.99 -13.82 -1.41
N GLU A 110 8.82 -12.57 -0.95
CA GLU A 110 8.22 -12.28 0.35
C GLU A 110 6.75 -12.73 0.43
N VAL A 111 5.96 -12.42 -0.60
CA VAL A 111 4.53 -12.70 -0.62
C VAL A 111 4.27 -14.21 -0.74
N LEU A 112 4.99 -14.92 -1.60
CA LEU A 112 4.85 -16.37 -1.72
C LEU A 112 5.37 -17.09 -0.47
N GLY A 113 6.48 -16.61 0.11
CA GLY A 113 6.98 -17.13 1.38
C GLY A 113 5.92 -17.02 2.48
N PHE A 114 5.33 -15.83 2.64
CA PHE A 114 4.27 -15.57 3.59
C PHE A 114 3.05 -16.47 3.41
N PHE A 115 2.60 -16.69 2.18
CA PHE A 115 1.44 -17.56 1.89
C PHE A 115 1.75 -19.06 2.02
N ALA A 116 3.02 -19.47 1.93
CA ALA A 116 3.43 -20.86 2.10
C ALA A 116 3.55 -21.28 3.57
N GLU A 117 3.57 -20.33 4.49
CA GLU A 117 3.56 -20.62 5.92
C GLU A 117 2.24 -21.29 6.33
N ARG A 118 2.35 -22.38 7.09
CA ARG A 118 1.19 -23.01 7.72
C ARG A 118 0.81 -22.21 8.96
N VAL A 119 -0.39 -21.61 8.93
CA VAL A 119 -1.06 -21.02 10.09
C VAL A 119 -1.55 -22.13 11.03
#